data_AF-Q0RTA4-F1
#
_entry.id   AF-Q0RTA4-F1
#
_cell.length_a   1.000
_cell.length_b   1.000
_cell.length_c   1.000
_cell.angle_alpha   90.00
_cell.angle_beta   90.00
_cell.angle_gamma   90.00
#
_symmetry.space_group_name_H-M   'P 1'
#
loop_
_entity.id
_entity.type
_entity.pdbx_description
1 polymer ?
#
loop_
_entity_poly.entity_id
_entity_poly.type
_entity_poly.pdbx_seq_one_letter_code
_entity_poly.pdbx_strand_id
1 'polypeptide(L)' 'MRVRGGIETFLALSDTPLPKGASVLVIGTRGPRTVEVVPWLDPAAVFGGDL' A
#
# COMPACT_ATOMS: atom_id res chain seq x y z
N MET A 1 10.75 -12.48 -20.70
CA MET A 1 9.42 -12.39 -20.04
C MET A 1 9.02 -10.93 -20.02
N ARG A 2 7.88 -10.56 -20.62
CA ARG A 2 7.40 -9.17 -20.62
C ARG A 2 6.18 -9.09 -19.70
N VAL A 3 6.37 -8.61 -18.48
CA VAL A 3 5.28 -8.36 -17.54
C VAL A 3 4.56 -7.10 -18.00
N ARG A 4 3.30 -7.22 -18.39
CA ARG A 4 2.43 -6.06 -18.54
C ARG A 4 1.68 -5.88 -17.23
N GLY A 5 1.96 -4.79 -16.53
CA GLY A 5 1.17 -4.37 -15.37
C GLY A 5 -0.14 -3.71 -15.81
N GLY A 6 -1.16 -3.87 -14.98
CA GLY A 6 -2.41 -3.11 -15.05
C GLY A 6 -2.66 -2.40 -13.72
N ILE A 7 -3.50 -1.37 -13.74
CA ILE A 7 -3.99 -0.71 -12.52
C ILE A 7 -5.36 -1.29 -12.21
N GLU A 8 -5.60 -1.63 -10.95
CA GLU A 8 -6.84 -2.22 -10.48
C GLU A 8 -7.25 -1.58 -9.14
N THR A 9 -8.56 -1.49 -8.91
CA THR A 9 -9.11 -0.95 -7.65
C THR A 9 -9.48 -2.08 -6.70
N PHE A 10 -9.06 -1.96 -5.44
CA PHE A 10 -9.33 -2.90 -4.36
C PHE A 10 -10.07 -2.21 -3.20
N LEU A 11 -10.81 -2.98 -2.42
CA LEU A 11 -11.30 -2.56 -1.11
C LEU A 11 -10.16 -2.69 -0.11
N ALA A 12 -9.81 -1.61 0.57
CA ALA A 12 -8.70 -1.57 1.52
C ALA A 12 -9.23 -1.38 2.95
N LEU A 13 -8.75 -2.20 3.88
CA LEU A 13 -9.03 -2.07 5.31
C LEU A 13 -7.77 -1.66 6.06
N SER A 14 -7.89 -0.65 6.91
CA SER A 14 -6.86 -0.19 7.84
C SER A 14 -7.45 -0.07 9.25
N ASP A 15 -6.63 -0.31 10.27
CA ASP A 15 -7.07 -0.20 11.67
C ASP A 15 -7.32 1.25 12.10
N THR A 16 -6.68 2.21 11.44
CA THR A 16 -6.84 3.65 11.68
C THR A 16 -7.35 4.35 10.43
N PRO A 17 -8.12 5.46 10.56
CA PRO A 17 -8.56 6.25 9.42
C PRO A 17 -7.38 6.79 8.61
N LEU A 18 -7.48 6.69 7.29
CA LEU A 18 -6.49 7.23 6.36
C LEU A 18 -7.08 8.37 5.54
N PRO A 19 -6.35 9.48 5.33
CA PRO A 19 -6.83 10.55 4.47
C PRO A 19 -6.88 10.09 3.00
N LYS A 20 -7.77 10.69 2.21
CA LYS A 20 -7.86 10.43 0.78
C LYS A 20 -6.53 10.76 0.10
N GLY A 21 -6.04 9.84 -0.73
CA GLY A 21 -4.76 9.99 -1.45
C GLY A 21 -3.53 9.57 -0.65
N ALA A 22 -3.69 9.03 0.56
CA ALA A 22 -2.58 8.45 1.31
C ALA A 22 -1.93 7.28 0.54
N SER A 23 -0.60 7.27 0.50
CA SER A 23 0.17 6.10 0.09
C SER A 23 0.14 5.04 1.18
N VAL A 24 -0.06 3.78 0.79
CA VAL A 24 -0.25 2.66 1.73
C VAL A 24 0.57 1.45 1.33
N LEU A 25 0.89 0.61 2.31
CA LEU A 25 1.49 -0.71 2.10
C LEU A 25 0.43 -1.79 2.24
N VAL A 26 0.37 -2.70 1.26
CA VAL A 26 -0.44 -3.92 1.39
C VAL A 26 0.32 -4.92 2.24
N ILE A 27 -0.28 -5.33 3.36
CA ILE A 27 0.31 -6.29 4.31
C ILE A 27 -0.37 -7.65 4.31
N GLY A 28 -1.50 -7.79 3.61
CA GLY A 28 -2.22 -9.04 3.51
C GLY A 28 -3.39 -9.00 2.54
N THR A 29 -3.91 -10.18 2.22
CA THR A 29 -5.14 -10.36 1.44
C THR A 29 -6.22 -10.98 2.32
N ARG A 30 -7.46 -10.52 2.17
CA ARG A 30 -8.63 -11.05 2.91
C ARG A 30 -9.68 -11.67 1.97
N GLY A 31 -9.33 -11.82 0.70
CA GLY A 31 -10.18 -12.33 -0.36
C GLY A 31 -9.74 -11.82 -1.73
N PRO A 32 -10.54 -12.06 -2.78
CA PRO A 32 -10.14 -11.74 -4.16
C PRO A 32 -9.97 -10.24 -4.45
N ARG A 33 -10.66 -9.38 -3.69
CA ARG A 33 -10.73 -7.92 -3.94
C ARG A 33 -10.53 -7.06 -2.70
N THR A 34 -10.15 -7.69 -1.59
CA THR A 34 -10.01 -7.02 -0.30
C THR A 34 -8.62 -7.21 0.24
N VAL A 35 -7.97 -6.11 0.59
CA VAL A 35 -6.61 -6.08 1.10
C VAL A 35 -6.55 -5.38 2.45
N GLU A 36 -5.57 -5.78 3.24
CA GLU A 36 -5.24 -5.12 4.49
C GLU A 36 -4.05 -4.19 4.26
N VAL A 37 -4.18 -2.96 4.74
CA VAL A 37 -3.22 -1.89 4.46
C VAL A 37 -2.85 -1.12 5.71
N VAL A 38 -1.61 -0.64 5.73
CA VAL A 38 -1.08 0.30 6.72
C VAL A 38 -0.53 1.54 6.03
N PRO A 39 -0.39 2.69 6.72
CA PRO A 39 0.30 3.86 6.16
C PRO A 39 1.68 3.45 5.64
N TRP A 40 2.00 3.84 4.40
CA TRP A 40 3.36 3.73 3.93
C TRP A 40 4.16 4.91 4.47
N LEU A 41 5.18 4.62 5.27
CA LEU A 41 6.19 5.58 5.67
C LEU A 41 7.35 5.42 4.71
N ASP A 42 7.67 6.47 3.96
CA ASP A 42 8.78 6.45 3.01
C ASP A 42 10.08 6.05 3.72
N PRO A 43 10.69 4.89 3.40
CA PRO A 43 11.92 4.41 4.01
C PRO A 43 13.05 5.44 3.95
N ALA A 44 13.16 6.18 2.84
CA ALA A 44 14.20 7.19 2.67
C ALA A 44 13.97 8.40 3.60
N ALA A 45 12.71 8.74 3.86
CA ALA A 45 12.35 9.79 4.80
C ALA A 45 12.56 9.38 6.26
N VAL A 46 12.38 8.10 6.60
CA VAL A 46 12.51 7.62 7.99
C VAL A 46 13.92 7.18 8.38
N PHE A 47 14.73 6.67 7.45
CA PHE A 47 16.09 6.19 7.75
C PHE A 47 17.20 7.19 7.36
N GLY A 48 16.85 8.33 6.74
CA GLY A 48 17.81 9.28 6.18
C GLY A 48 18.33 8.76 4.85
N GLY A 49 18.18 9.55 3.78
CA GLY A 49 18.34 9.14 2.38
C GLY A 49 19.77 8.85 1.91
N ASP A 50 20.53 8.06 2.66
CA ASP A 50 21.89 7.61 2.32
C ASP A 50 22.05 6.08 2.51
N LEU A 51 21.00 5.33 2.15
CA LEU A 51 21.03 3.86 1.98
C LEU A 51 21.23 3.48 0.51
#